data_AF-A0A7S4DLS6-F1
#
_entry.id   AF-A0A7S4DLS6-F1
#
_cell.length_a   1.000
_cell.length_b   1.000
_cell.length_c   1.000
_cell.angle_alpha   90.00
_cell.angle_beta   90.00
_cell.angle_gamma   90.00
#
_symmetry.space_group_name_H-M   'P 1'
#
loop_
_entity.id
_entity.type
_entity.pdbx_description
1 polymer ?
#
loop_
_entity_poly.entity_id
_entity_poly.type
_entity_poly.pdbx_seq_one_letter_code
_entity_poly.pdbx_strand_id
1 'polypeptide(L)'
;QSSRPRTPTQPTGVAPAAGPAQGNTPLAEGEEVDGFNDANLDLEKTRRDSAASTESPAPPTPVISAKDLDQEKAMAYKEAMVRMAKELDEHKKLLMDKEEQILAMETQRNIDLQEALNNKDRDHKKDTDRLKAQHAKWCIQLEEAGVRERDKAKQEMAKALEDERHKRTEAEKELKAERKRIEGEETKFQKAQADAQQMIRGLEKELEEAKAKKQTASAPAAAAAVVAPPTGSSSSGNSKDEEAGGGESSEGGTRRESHELDRTSAVSAKIEMLDSELQ
;
A
#
# COMPACT_ATOMS: atom_id res chain seq x y z
N GLN A 1 -36.75 -29.29 8.80
CA GLN A 1 -36.17 -29.87 7.57
C GLN A 1 -35.61 -28.75 6.71
N SER A 2 -34.29 -28.55 6.72
CA SER A 2 -33.56 -27.87 5.65
C SER A 2 -32.08 -28.08 5.93
N SER A 3 -31.50 -29.05 5.24
CA SER A 3 -30.11 -29.48 5.38
C SER A 3 -29.53 -29.51 3.99
N ARG A 4 -28.55 -28.65 3.71
CA ARG A 4 -27.62 -28.77 2.59
C ARG A 4 -26.39 -27.88 2.85
N PRO A 5 -25.24 -28.14 2.19
CA PRO A 5 -24.09 -28.69 2.88
C PRO A 5 -22.84 -27.79 2.75
N ARG A 6 -21.79 -28.07 3.52
CA ARG A 6 -20.44 -27.56 3.24
C ARG A 6 -19.47 -28.73 3.16
N THR A 7 -18.65 -28.66 2.11
CA THR A 7 -17.64 -29.60 1.59
C THR A 7 -16.40 -29.68 2.51
N PRO A 8 -15.41 -30.54 2.20
CA PRO A 8 -14.36 -30.07 1.28
C PRO A 8 -13.91 -31.10 0.24
N THR A 9 -13.72 -30.58 -0.97
CA THR A 9 -13.12 -31.19 -2.14
C THR A 9 -11.60 -31.21 -1.96
N GLN A 10 -10.95 -32.37 -2.11
CA GLN A 10 -9.51 -32.47 -2.34
C GLN A 10 -9.17 -32.02 -3.76
N PRO A 11 -7.95 -31.48 -3.99
CA PRO A 11 -7.29 -31.67 -5.27
C PRO A 11 -6.03 -32.53 -5.13
N THR A 12 -6.11 -33.68 -5.80
CA THR A 12 -5.02 -34.60 -6.10
C THR A 12 -4.14 -34.02 -7.23
N GLY A 13 -2.82 -34.10 -7.05
CA GLY A 13 -1.85 -34.49 -8.06
C GLY A 13 -1.60 -33.58 -9.27
N VAL A 14 -0.40 -32.99 -9.32
CA VAL A 14 0.35 -32.75 -10.56
C VAL A 14 1.83 -33.04 -10.30
N ALA A 15 2.38 -34.02 -11.02
CA ALA A 15 3.81 -34.28 -11.13
C ALA A 15 4.47 -33.31 -12.13
N PRO A 16 5.79 -33.15 -12.11
CA PRO A 16 6.51 -33.33 -13.37
C PRO A 16 7.78 -34.17 -13.25
N ALA A 17 8.07 -34.82 -14.37
CA ALA A 17 9.21 -35.69 -14.62
C ALA A 17 10.43 -34.92 -15.18
N ALA A 18 11.55 -35.65 -15.14
CA ALA A 18 12.77 -35.53 -15.96
C ALA A 18 13.83 -34.47 -15.60
N GLY A 19 15.05 -34.96 -15.35
CA GLY A 19 16.28 -34.18 -15.19
C GLY A 19 16.75 -33.51 -16.49
N PRO A 20 17.96 -32.90 -16.49
CA PRO A 20 19.15 -33.72 -16.74
C PRO A 20 20.47 -33.19 -16.14
N ALA A 21 21.55 -33.89 -16.50
CA ALA A 21 22.92 -33.41 -16.74
C ALA A 21 23.96 -33.59 -15.62
N GLN A 22 24.76 -34.63 -15.84
CA GLN A 22 26.15 -34.75 -15.42
C GLN A 22 26.93 -33.48 -15.78
N GLY A 23 27.57 -32.88 -14.78
CA GLY A 23 28.55 -31.81 -14.94
C GLY A 23 29.89 -32.28 -14.39
N ASN A 24 30.83 -32.50 -15.30
CA ASN A 24 32.24 -32.75 -15.05
C ASN A 24 32.95 -31.55 -14.40
N THR A 25 34.15 -31.84 -13.91
CA THR A 25 35.34 -30.98 -13.63
C THR A 25 35.61 -30.62 -12.17
N PRO A 26 36.88 -30.36 -11.78
CA PRO A 26 38.01 -31.29 -11.92
C PRO A 26 38.87 -31.40 -10.63
N LEU A 27 39.84 -32.31 -10.70
CA LEU A 27 41.06 -32.41 -9.90
C LEU A 27 41.74 -31.07 -9.56
N ALA A 28 42.25 -31.01 -8.33
CA ALA A 28 43.37 -30.23 -7.74
C ALA A 28 42.85 -29.66 -6.41
N GLU A 29 43.36 -30.06 -5.26
CA GLU A 29 44.68 -29.66 -4.77
C GLU A 29 45.37 -30.82 -4.04
N GLY A 30 46.64 -31.02 -4.39
CA GLY A 30 47.56 -31.83 -3.60
C GLY A 30 47.99 -31.01 -2.39
N GLU A 31 47.80 -31.59 -1.21
CA GLU A 31 48.46 -31.13 -0.01
C GLU A 31 49.22 -32.32 0.58
N GLU A 32 50.50 -32.07 0.80
CA GLU A 32 51.55 -33.00 1.11
C GLU A 32 51.32 -33.66 2.47
N VAL A 33 51.47 -34.98 2.53
CA VAL A 33 51.88 -35.66 3.76
C VAL A 33 53.00 -36.62 3.39
N ASP A 34 54.20 -36.05 3.26
CA ASP A 34 55.44 -36.77 3.50
C ASP A 34 55.47 -37.21 4.96
N GLY A 35 55.58 -38.52 5.20
CA GLY A 35 55.80 -39.00 6.54
C GLY A 35 55.54 -40.48 6.72
N PHE A 36 56.65 -41.23 6.83
CA PHE A 36 56.74 -42.57 7.39
C PHE A 36 56.43 -43.75 6.46
N ASN A 37 57.41 -44.10 5.62
CA ASN A 37 57.68 -45.49 5.29
C ASN A 37 59.16 -45.71 4.93
N ASP A 38 60.05 -45.47 5.90
CA ASP A 38 61.46 -45.90 5.84
C ASP A 38 61.75 -46.80 7.05
N ALA A 39 61.29 -48.05 6.99
CA ALA A 39 61.69 -49.08 7.96
C ALA A 39 61.69 -50.50 7.37
N ASN A 40 61.87 -50.65 6.05
CA ASN A 40 61.87 -51.99 5.43
C ASN A 40 62.91 -52.17 4.33
N LEU A 41 64.09 -51.56 4.49
CA LEU A 41 65.20 -51.74 3.55
C LEU A 41 66.57 -51.84 4.23
N ASP A 42 66.72 -52.67 5.27
CA ASP A 42 68.05 -52.94 5.82
C ASP A 42 68.28 -54.37 6.35
N LEU A 43 67.64 -55.37 5.71
CA LEU A 43 67.81 -56.79 6.04
C LEU A 43 68.56 -57.61 4.98
N GLU A 44 69.09 -56.98 3.93
CA GLU A 44 69.84 -57.67 2.86
C GLU A 44 71.36 -57.41 2.82
N LYS A 45 71.92 -56.59 3.73
CA LYS A 45 73.35 -56.22 3.70
C LYS A 45 74.26 -56.83 4.76
N THR A 46 73.79 -57.82 5.54
CA THR A 46 74.62 -58.53 6.54
C THR A 46 74.96 -59.99 6.16
N ARG A 47 74.73 -60.39 4.91
CA ARG A 47 74.99 -61.79 4.47
C ARG A 47 76.27 -62.05 3.67
N ARG A 48 77.22 -61.11 3.55
CA ARG A 48 78.43 -61.33 2.73
C ARG A 48 79.78 -61.48 3.42
N ASP A 49 79.95 -61.20 4.71
CA ASP A 49 81.25 -61.38 5.37
C ASP A 49 81.14 -62.32 6.59
N SER A 50 81.10 -63.62 6.33
CA SER A 50 81.40 -64.69 7.30
C SER A 50 81.75 -65.99 6.56
N ALA A 51 82.81 -65.93 5.74
CA ALA A 51 83.47 -67.11 5.19
C ALA A 51 84.86 -67.22 5.82
N ALA A 52 84.90 -67.70 7.07
CA ALA A 52 86.12 -68.22 7.69
C ALA A 52 85.94 -69.74 7.82
N SER A 53 86.63 -70.45 6.93
CA SER A 53 86.70 -71.90 6.85
C SER A 53 87.31 -72.48 8.13
N THR A 54 86.53 -73.28 8.85
CA THR A 54 87.06 -74.31 9.76
C THR A 54 86.30 -75.59 9.46
N GLU A 55 87.04 -76.61 9.05
CA GLU A 55 86.56 -77.96 8.78
C GLU A 55 86.07 -78.55 10.12
N SER A 56 84.76 -78.55 10.30
CA SER A 56 84.06 -79.12 11.46
C SER A 56 83.25 -80.31 10.96
N PRO A 57 83.27 -81.48 11.63
CA PRO A 57 82.66 -82.69 11.11
C PRO A 57 81.19 -82.44 10.79
N ALA A 58 80.75 -82.91 9.62
CA ALA A 58 79.36 -82.79 9.19
C ALA A 58 78.43 -83.16 10.37
N PRO A 59 77.57 -82.25 10.85
CA PRO A 59 76.58 -82.64 11.85
C PRO A 59 75.78 -83.78 11.23
N PRO A 60 75.43 -84.84 12.00
CA PRO A 60 74.63 -85.91 11.46
C PRO A 60 73.38 -85.28 10.87
N THR A 61 73.15 -85.48 9.57
CA THR A 61 71.86 -85.16 8.95
C THR A 61 70.83 -85.85 9.83
N PRO A 62 69.94 -85.12 10.53
CA PRO A 62 68.95 -85.79 11.33
C PRO A 62 68.18 -86.67 10.35
N VAL A 63 68.24 -87.99 10.58
CA VAL A 63 67.30 -88.91 9.98
C VAL A 63 65.98 -88.60 10.67
N ILE A 64 65.34 -87.51 10.24
CA ILE A 64 63.96 -87.20 10.59
C ILE A 64 63.21 -88.36 9.95
N SER A 65 62.76 -89.31 10.77
CA SER A 65 61.90 -90.35 10.25
C SER A 65 60.66 -89.66 9.69
N ALA A 66 60.03 -90.20 8.65
CA ALA A 66 58.82 -89.59 8.09
C ALA A 66 57.77 -89.26 9.18
N LYS A 67 57.76 -90.04 10.27
CA LYS A 67 56.92 -89.80 11.46
C LYS A 67 57.25 -88.51 12.22
N ASP A 68 58.53 -88.14 12.35
CA ASP A 68 58.95 -86.93 13.08
C ASP A 68 58.63 -85.67 12.27
N LEU A 69 58.78 -85.72 10.94
CA LEU A 69 58.40 -84.64 10.04
C LEU A 69 56.87 -84.43 10.02
N ASP A 70 56.12 -85.53 10.03
CA ASP A 70 54.65 -85.48 10.08
C ASP A 70 54.14 -84.98 11.45
N GLN A 71 54.86 -85.27 12.54
CA GLN A 71 54.57 -84.76 13.87
C GLN A 71 54.87 -83.25 13.98
N GLU A 72 55.98 -82.78 13.42
CA GLU A 72 56.32 -81.35 13.36
C GLU A 72 55.30 -80.57 12.52
N LYS A 73 54.90 -81.10 11.34
CA LYS A 73 53.83 -80.51 10.52
C LYS A 73 52.49 -80.48 11.25
N ALA A 74 52.15 -81.53 11.99
CA ALA A 74 50.92 -81.56 12.77
C ALA A 74 50.92 -80.52 13.91
N MET A 75 52.08 -80.28 14.55
CA MET A 75 52.24 -79.23 15.56
C MET A 75 52.20 -77.83 14.96
N ALA A 76 52.89 -77.60 13.83
CA ALA A 76 52.84 -76.33 13.12
C ALA A 76 51.42 -75.99 12.62
N TYR A 77 50.67 -76.99 12.13
CA TYR A 77 49.26 -76.83 11.77
C TYR A 77 48.40 -76.48 12.98
N LYS A 78 48.58 -77.16 14.12
CA LYS A 78 47.87 -76.82 15.37
C LYS A 78 48.18 -75.41 15.84
N GLU A 79 49.44 -74.98 15.80
CA GLU A 79 49.81 -73.61 16.14
C GLU A 79 49.19 -72.59 15.18
N ALA A 80 49.18 -72.86 13.88
CA ALA A 80 48.53 -72.00 12.88
C ALA A 80 47.02 -71.90 13.12
N MET A 81 46.34 -73.00 13.44
CA MET A 81 44.91 -73.01 13.77
C MET A 81 44.61 -72.23 15.05
N VAL A 82 45.48 -72.32 16.07
CA VAL A 82 45.33 -71.54 17.31
C VAL A 82 45.58 -70.05 17.07
N ARG A 83 46.56 -69.68 16.23
CA ARG A 83 46.78 -68.28 15.82
C ARG A 83 45.57 -67.73 15.07
N MET A 84 45.08 -68.46 14.07
CA MET A 84 43.89 -68.06 13.29
C MET A 84 42.65 -67.93 14.18
N ALA A 85 42.45 -68.81 15.17
CA ALA A 85 41.33 -68.71 16.10
C ALA A 85 41.41 -67.42 16.96
N LYS A 86 42.62 -67.06 17.43
CA LYS A 86 42.82 -65.81 18.18
C LYS A 86 42.59 -64.57 17.31
N GLU A 87 43.11 -64.57 16.09
CA GLU A 87 42.88 -63.49 15.13
C GLU A 87 41.39 -63.31 14.83
N LEU A 88 40.63 -64.41 14.68
CA LEU A 88 39.17 -64.35 14.51
C LEU A 88 38.45 -63.76 15.73
N ASP A 89 38.87 -64.12 16.94
CA ASP A 89 38.30 -63.55 18.17
C ASP A 89 38.60 -62.05 18.30
N GLU A 90 39.81 -61.62 17.95
CA GLU A 90 40.21 -60.21 17.91
C GLU A 90 39.42 -59.42 16.86
N HIS A 91 39.25 -59.98 15.66
CA HIS A 91 38.43 -59.38 14.61
C HIS A 91 36.96 -59.27 15.01
N LYS A 92 36.42 -60.29 15.67
CA LYS A 92 35.05 -60.27 16.19
C LYS A 92 34.88 -59.18 17.24
N LYS A 93 35.83 -59.05 18.16
CA LYS A 93 35.82 -57.97 19.15
C LYS A 93 35.86 -56.59 18.48
N LEU A 94 36.77 -56.39 17.52
CA LEU A 94 36.88 -55.13 16.80
C LEU A 94 35.60 -54.80 16.02
N LEU A 95 34.92 -55.80 15.46
CA LEU A 95 33.64 -55.61 14.78
C LEU A 95 32.57 -55.12 15.76
N MET A 96 32.44 -55.78 16.92
CA MET A 96 31.47 -55.37 17.96
C MET A 96 31.76 -53.95 18.46
N ASP A 97 33.02 -53.61 18.71
CA ASP A 97 33.42 -52.26 19.17
C ASP A 97 33.08 -51.19 18.11
N LYS A 98 33.27 -51.50 16.82
CA LYS A 98 32.90 -50.60 15.71
C LYS A 98 31.39 -50.46 15.57
N GLU A 99 30.62 -51.54 15.73
CA GLU A 99 29.16 -51.49 15.72
C GLU A 99 28.63 -50.63 16.86
N GLU A 100 29.19 -50.77 18.08
CA GLU A 100 28.86 -49.91 19.22
C GLU A 100 29.21 -48.44 18.95
N GLN A 101 30.38 -48.17 18.36
CA GLN A 101 30.77 -46.82 17.98
C GLN A 101 29.82 -46.22 16.94
N ILE A 102 29.43 -46.98 15.91
CA ILE A 102 28.48 -46.54 14.90
C ILE A 102 27.13 -46.21 15.55
N LEU A 103 26.62 -47.11 16.41
CA LEU A 103 25.36 -46.90 17.12
C LEU A 103 25.41 -45.64 18.01
N ALA A 104 26.52 -45.41 18.70
CA ALA A 104 26.72 -44.22 19.52
C ALA A 104 26.72 -42.94 18.67
N MET A 105 27.41 -42.93 17.53
CA MET A 105 27.42 -41.80 16.61
C MET A 105 26.04 -41.54 15.99
N GLU A 106 25.32 -42.57 15.58
CA GLU A 106 23.96 -42.44 15.05
C GLU A 106 22.99 -41.92 16.10
N THR A 107 23.10 -42.41 17.33
CA THR A 107 22.30 -41.92 18.46
C THR A 107 22.57 -40.44 18.71
N GLN A 108 23.83 -40.03 18.74
CA GLN A 108 24.20 -38.63 18.92
C GLN A 108 23.68 -37.76 17.76
N ARG A 109 23.87 -38.21 16.52
CA ARG A 109 23.35 -37.52 15.33
C ARG A 109 21.83 -37.34 15.40
N ASN A 110 21.10 -38.34 15.86
CA ASN A 110 19.65 -38.27 16.01
C ASN A 110 19.22 -37.27 17.10
N ILE A 111 19.97 -37.20 18.21
CA ILE A 111 19.76 -36.19 19.25
C ILE A 111 19.98 -34.78 18.67
N ASP A 112 21.12 -34.55 18.00
CA ASP A 112 21.47 -33.25 17.42
C ASP A 112 20.43 -32.80 16.38
N LEU A 113 19.96 -33.72 15.53
CA LEU A 113 18.89 -33.45 14.57
C LEU A 113 17.57 -33.11 15.25
N GLN A 114 17.21 -33.81 16.32
CA GLN A 114 15.99 -33.53 17.07
C GLN A 114 16.06 -32.16 17.75
N GLU A 115 17.20 -31.79 18.33
CA GLU A 115 17.41 -30.47 18.91
C GLU A 115 17.33 -29.36 17.86
N ALA A 116 17.94 -29.56 16.69
CA ALA A 116 17.86 -28.61 15.58
C ALA A 116 16.41 -28.41 15.09
N LEU A 117 15.62 -29.49 15.00
CA LEU A 117 14.19 -29.40 14.65
C LEU A 117 13.40 -28.64 15.72
N ASN A 118 13.59 -28.99 17.00
CA ASN A 118 12.92 -28.30 18.10
C ASN A 118 13.26 -26.79 18.14
N ASN A 119 14.50 -26.43 17.84
CA ASN A 119 14.91 -25.03 17.76
C ASN A 119 14.24 -24.30 16.59
N LYS A 120 14.18 -24.93 15.41
CA LYS A 120 13.44 -24.37 14.26
C LYS A 120 11.96 -24.15 14.58
N ASP A 121 11.30 -25.13 15.21
CA ASP A 121 9.89 -25.00 15.59
C ASP A 121 9.68 -23.86 16.60
N ARG A 122 10.59 -23.71 17.56
CA ARG A 122 10.56 -22.61 18.53
C ARG A 122 10.71 -21.26 17.84
N ASP A 123 11.60 -21.14 16.87
CA ASP A 123 11.83 -19.89 16.15
C ASP A 123 10.67 -19.56 15.21
N HIS A 124 10.13 -20.54 14.48
CA HIS A 124 8.89 -20.36 13.70
C HIS A 124 7.71 -19.91 14.56
N LYS A 125 7.59 -20.44 15.78
CA LYS A 125 6.57 -19.99 16.73
C LYS A 125 6.78 -18.53 17.14
N LYS A 126 8.02 -18.15 17.50
CA LYS A 126 8.34 -16.75 17.84
C LYS A 126 8.02 -15.80 16.69
N ASP A 127 8.37 -16.17 15.46
CA ASP A 127 8.09 -15.36 14.26
C ASP A 127 6.59 -15.21 14.02
N THR A 128 5.83 -16.30 14.18
CA THR A 128 4.38 -16.29 14.07
C THR A 128 3.74 -15.37 15.13
N ASP A 129 4.19 -15.46 16.37
CA ASP A 129 3.68 -14.63 17.47
C ASP A 129 4.07 -13.15 17.27
N ARG A 130 5.28 -12.89 16.78
CA ARG A 130 5.73 -11.54 16.39
C ARG A 130 4.85 -10.97 15.27
N LEU A 131 4.55 -11.75 14.24
CA LEU A 131 3.71 -11.32 13.12
C LEU A 131 2.28 -11.03 13.59
N LYS A 132 1.70 -11.88 14.45
CA LYS A 132 0.39 -11.64 15.06
C LYS A 132 0.36 -10.34 15.87
N ALA A 133 1.41 -10.08 16.65
CA ALA A 133 1.52 -8.84 17.42
C ALA A 133 1.64 -7.59 16.52
N GLN A 134 2.38 -7.68 15.40
CA GLN A 134 2.46 -6.60 14.42
C GLN A 134 1.12 -6.36 13.73
N HIS A 135 0.43 -7.42 13.32
CA HIS A 135 -0.90 -7.33 12.73
C HIS A 135 -1.90 -6.66 13.66
N ALA A 136 -1.92 -7.04 14.94
CA ALA A 136 -2.78 -6.40 15.94
C ALA A 136 -2.48 -4.90 16.10
N LYS A 137 -1.19 -4.51 16.13
CA LYS A 137 -0.80 -3.09 16.17
C LYS A 137 -1.28 -2.32 14.94
N TRP A 138 -1.17 -2.90 13.75
CA TRP A 138 -1.65 -2.28 12.52
C TRP A 138 -3.17 -2.12 12.50
N CYS A 139 -3.93 -3.12 12.95
CA CYS A 139 -5.39 -2.98 13.08
C CYS A 139 -5.77 -1.79 13.96
N ILE A 140 -5.15 -1.67 15.14
CA ILE A 140 -5.40 -0.54 16.06
C ILE A 140 -5.06 0.79 15.38
N GLN A 141 -3.91 0.89 14.71
CA GLN A 141 -3.49 2.12 14.03
C GLN A 141 -4.47 2.53 12.92
N LEU A 142 -4.99 1.57 12.15
CA LEU A 142 -5.99 1.82 11.11
C LEU A 142 -7.33 2.26 11.70
N GLU A 143 -7.78 1.63 12.78
CA GLU A 143 -8.99 2.05 13.50
C GLU A 143 -8.86 3.46 14.04
N GLU A 144 -7.74 3.80 14.69
CA GLU A 144 -7.48 5.15 15.18
C GLU A 144 -7.41 6.18 14.04
N ALA A 145 -6.80 5.82 12.90
CA ALA A 145 -6.78 6.68 11.72
C ALA A 145 -8.18 6.97 11.19
N GLY A 146 -9.03 5.94 11.08
CA GLY A 146 -10.42 6.08 10.66
C GLY A 146 -11.28 6.87 11.66
N VAL A 147 -10.99 6.80 12.96
CA VAL A 147 -11.62 7.68 13.97
C VAL A 147 -11.20 9.14 13.76
N ARG A 148 -9.89 9.40 13.64
CA ARG A 148 -9.37 10.76 13.42
C ARG A 148 -9.92 11.41 12.15
N GLU A 149 -10.02 10.67 11.05
CA GLU A 149 -10.59 11.16 9.80
C GLU A 149 -12.07 11.52 9.94
N ARG A 150 -12.87 10.65 10.58
CA ARG A 150 -14.28 10.93 10.85
C ARG A 150 -14.46 12.15 11.75
N ASP A 151 -13.62 12.31 12.76
CA ASP A 151 -13.73 13.46 13.67
C ASP A 151 -13.30 14.77 12.99
N LYS A 152 -12.30 14.73 12.11
CA LYS A 152 -11.95 15.87 11.25
C LYS A 152 -13.11 16.25 10.33
N ALA A 153 -13.74 15.28 9.66
CA ALA A 153 -14.90 15.53 8.80
C ALA A 153 -16.07 16.14 9.59
N LYS A 154 -16.33 15.67 10.81
CA LYS A 154 -17.35 16.26 11.70
C LYS A 154 -17.03 17.70 12.08
N GLN A 155 -15.77 18.02 12.39
CA GLN A 155 -15.35 19.38 12.71
C GLN A 155 -15.53 20.33 11.51
N GLU A 156 -15.16 19.87 10.31
CA GLU A 156 -15.34 20.65 9.07
C GLU A 156 -16.83 20.89 8.77
N MET A 157 -17.68 19.86 8.93
CA MET A 157 -19.13 20.03 8.79
C MET A 157 -19.70 20.98 9.85
N ALA A 158 -19.28 20.85 11.12
CA ALA A 158 -19.73 21.73 12.19
C ALA A 158 -19.39 23.20 11.89
N LYS A 159 -18.16 23.45 11.41
CA LYS A 159 -17.74 24.80 10.98
C LYS A 159 -18.56 25.31 9.80
N ALA A 160 -18.81 24.49 8.78
CA ALA A 160 -19.62 24.88 7.64
C ALA A 160 -21.07 25.23 8.04
N LEU A 161 -21.64 24.49 9.00
CA LEU A 161 -22.97 24.78 9.56
C LEU A 161 -22.98 26.08 10.37
N GLU A 162 -21.91 26.38 11.10
CA GLU A 162 -21.77 27.64 11.83
C GLU A 162 -21.63 28.84 10.88
N ASP A 163 -20.82 28.71 9.83
CA ASP A 163 -20.68 29.72 8.78
C ASP A 163 -22.02 30.00 8.07
N GLU A 164 -22.79 28.94 7.73
CA GLU A 164 -24.13 29.07 7.18
C GLU A 164 -25.11 29.74 8.15
N ARG A 165 -25.03 29.40 9.44
CA ARG A 165 -25.84 30.06 10.46
C ARG A 165 -25.53 31.55 10.53
N HIS A 166 -24.25 31.93 10.49
CA HIS A 166 -23.85 33.34 10.46
C HIS A 166 -24.41 34.07 9.24
N LYS A 167 -24.23 33.50 8.03
CA LYS A 167 -24.79 34.08 6.80
C LYS A 167 -26.31 34.26 6.87
N ARG A 168 -27.05 33.28 7.40
CA ARG A 168 -28.50 33.39 7.59
C ARG A 168 -28.87 34.50 8.57
N THR A 169 -28.13 34.64 9.66
CA THR A 169 -28.40 35.72 10.62
C THR A 169 -28.10 37.10 10.05
N GLU A 170 -27.09 37.24 9.19
CA GLU A 170 -26.79 38.49 8.48
C GLU A 170 -27.87 38.81 7.46
N ALA A 171 -28.26 37.84 6.63
CA ALA A 171 -29.36 38.00 5.68
C ALA A 171 -30.68 38.35 6.37
N GLU A 172 -30.97 37.77 7.55
CA GLU A 172 -32.16 38.10 8.32
C GLU A 172 -32.13 39.54 8.85
N LYS A 173 -30.96 40.04 9.28
CA LYS A 173 -30.79 41.44 9.69
C LYS A 173 -31.01 42.38 8.52
N GLU A 174 -30.48 42.05 7.35
CA GLU A 174 -30.67 42.84 6.12
C GLU A 174 -32.13 42.86 5.69
N LEU A 175 -32.81 41.70 5.67
CA LEU A 175 -34.24 41.61 5.39
C LEU A 175 -35.09 42.41 6.39
N LYS A 176 -34.73 42.39 7.67
CA LYS A 176 -35.40 43.23 8.70
C LYS A 176 -35.19 44.71 8.46
N ALA A 177 -33.97 45.11 8.07
CA ALA A 177 -33.66 46.50 7.73
C ALA A 177 -34.45 46.97 6.50
N GLU A 178 -34.48 46.15 5.44
CA GLU A 178 -35.21 46.48 4.21
C GLU A 178 -36.73 46.52 4.43
N ARG A 179 -37.29 45.59 5.22
CA ARG A 179 -38.71 45.66 5.61
C ARG A 179 -39.06 46.97 6.30
N LYS A 180 -38.20 47.43 7.21
CA LYS A 180 -38.39 48.72 7.90
C LYS A 180 -38.27 49.91 6.94
N ARG A 181 -37.39 49.83 5.94
CA ARG A 181 -37.23 50.83 4.89
C ARG A 181 -38.50 50.94 4.05
N ILE A 182 -39.02 49.80 3.59
CA ILE A 182 -40.26 49.70 2.80
C ILE A 182 -41.45 50.24 3.61
N GLU A 183 -41.60 49.85 4.88
CA GLU A 183 -42.67 50.38 5.75
C GLU A 183 -42.58 51.91 5.89
N GLY A 184 -41.36 52.45 6.01
CA GLY A 184 -41.12 53.90 5.99
C GLY A 184 -41.42 54.58 4.65
N GLU A 185 -41.32 53.87 3.52
CA GLU A 185 -41.69 54.38 2.20
C GLU A 185 -43.21 54.28 1.96
N GLU A 186 -43.85 53.18 2.38
CA GLU A 186 -45.30 53.00 2.31
C GLU A 186 -46.04 54.08 3.09
N THR A 187 -45.59 54.43 4.30
CA THR A 187 -46.19 55.51 5.09
C THR A 187 -46.07 56.88 4.40
N LYS A 188 -44.93 57.16 3.74
CA LYS A 188 -44.78 58.38 2.92
C LYS A 188 -45.72 58.37 1.72
N PHE A 189 -45.84 57.23 1.03
CA PHE A 189 -46.74 57.06 -0.11
C PHE A 189 -48.21 57.25 0.30
N GLN A 190 -48.65 56.64 1.41
CA GLN A 190 -50.00 56.84 1.96
C GLN A 190 -50.29 58.30 2.29
N LYS A 191 -49.31 59.01 2.88
CA LYS A 191 -49.46 60.45 3.13
C LYS A 191 -49.62 61.24 1.84
N ALA A 192 -48.75 61.02 0.85
CA ALA A 192 -48.85 61.68 -0.44
C ALA A 192 -50.18 61.37 -1.15
N GLN A 193 -50.67 60.13 -1.04
CA GLN A 193 -51.98 59.74 -1.56
C GLN A 193 -53.12 60.48 -0.86
N ALA A 194 -53.06 60.62 0.47
CA ALA A 194 -54.05 61.36 1.24
C ALA A 194 -54.05 62.86 0.88
N ASP A 195 -52.88 63.48 0.76
CA ASP A 195 -52.72 64.88 0.36
C ASP A 195 -53.27 65.11 -1.06
N ALA A 196 -52.98 64.21 -2.00
CA ALA A 196 -53.52 64.25 -3.36
C ALA A 196 -55.06 64.11 -3.38
N GLN A 197 -55.63 63.20 -2.59
CA GLN A 197 -57.09 63.06 -2.47
C GLN A 197 -57.75 64.30 -1.86
N GLN A 198 -57.09 64.97 -0.92
CA GLN A 198 -57.58 66.24 -0.36
C GLN A 198 -57.57 67.34 -1.41
N MET A 199 -56.49 67.45 -2.21
CA MET A 199 -56.42 68.41 -3.32
C MET A 199 -57.51 68.14 -4.36
N ILE A 200 -57.73 66.88 -4.76
CA ILE A 200 -58.82 66.51 -5.69
C ILE A 200 -60.16 66.98 -5.15
N ARG A 201 -60.49 66.67 -3.88
CA ARG A 201 -61.73 67.13 -3.25
C ARG A 201 -61.86 68.66 -3.21
N GLY A 202 -60.75 69.36 -2.96
CA GLY A 202 -60.71 70.82 -3.00
C GLY A 202 -61.04 71.37 -4.39
N LEU A 203 -60.40 70.83 -5.42
CA LEU A 203 -60.63 71.21 -6.82
C LEU A 203 -62.05 70.86 -7.29
N GLU A 204 -62.58 69.71 -6.91
CA GLU A 204 -63.97 69.33 -7.20
C GLU A 204 -64.96 70.33 -6.60
N LYS A 205 -64.70 70.78 -5.37
CA LYS A 205 -65.51 71.81 -4.70
C LYS A 205 -65.42 73.17 -5.41
N GLU A 206 -64.21 73.61 -5.76
CA GLU A 206 -64.02 74.85 -6.53
C GLU A 206 -64.72 74.79 -7.89
N LEU A 207 -64.69 73.63 -8.54
CA LEU A 207 -65.33 73.40 -9.83
C LEU A 207 -66.87 73.39 -9.72
N GLU A 208 -67.42 72.82 -8.64
CA GLU A 208 -68.84 72.94 -8.26
C GLU A 208 -69.24 74.41 -8.03
N GLU A 209 -68.47 75.15 -7.22
CA GLU A 209 -68.72 76.58 -6.97
C GLU A 209 -68.64 77.42 -8.25
N ALA A 210 -67.70 77.12 -9.14
CA ALA A 210 -67.57 77.77 -10.44
C ALA A 210 -68.73 77.45 -11.39
N LYS A 211 -69.23 76.20 -11.37
CA LYS A 211 -70.44 75.80 -12.11
C LYS A 211 -71.69 76.50 -11.58
N ALA A 212 -71.86 76.57 -10.26
CA ALA A 212 -72.96 77.29 -9.63
C ALA A 212 -72.95 78.79 -10.00
N LYS A 213 -71.77 79.43 -9.98
CA LYS A 213 -71.59 80.84 -10.43
C LYS A 213 -71.92 81.04 -11.91
N LYS A 214 -71.60 80.09 -12.79
CA LYS A 214 -71.98 80.15 -14.22
C LYS A 214 -73.48 79.98 -14.44
N GLN A 215 -74.18 79.18 -13.64
CA GLN A 215 -75.64 79.07 -13.71
C GLN A 215 -76.35 80.34 -13.26
N THR A 216 -75.79 81.10 -12.32
CA THR A 216 -76.32 82.43 -11.94
C THR A 216 -75.99 83.55 -12.94
N ALA A 217 -75.10 83.31 -13.91
CA ALA A 217 -74.67 84.30 -14.90
C ALA A 217 -75.31 84.11 -16.30
N SER A 218 -76.32 83.25 -16.43
CA SER A 218 -77.00 82.98 -17.71
C SER A 218 -78.47 83.45 -17.72
N ALA A 219 -78.66 84.72 -18.07
CA ALA A 219 -79.78 85.27 -18.87
C ALA A 219 -79.35 86.66 -19.42
N PRO A 220 -79.77 87.06 -20.64
CA PRO A 220 -78.83 87.33 -21.74
C PRO A 220 -78.57 88.81 -22.04
N ALA A 221 -77.43 89.12 -22.67
CA ALA A 221 -77.25 90.34 -23.46
C ALA A 221 -76.31 90.11 -24.65
N ALA A 222 -76.74 90.65 -25.78
CA ALA A 222 -76.25 90.44 -27.14
C ALA A 222 -75.18 91.47 -27.57
N ALA A 223 -74.67 91.24 -28.80
CA ALA A 223 -73.97 92.18 -29.72
C ALA A 223 -72.47 92.43 -29.46
N ALA A 224 -71.60 91.96 -30.37
CA ALA A 224 -70.96 92.71 -31.49
C ALA A 224 -69.58 93.26 -31.07
N ALA A 225 -68.50 93.40 -31.86
CA ALA A 225 -68.11 93.04 -33.22
C ALA A 225 -66.59 93.38 -33.36
N VAL A 226 -65.85 92.59 -34.15
CA VAL A 226 -64.84 93.00 -35.15
C VAL A 226 -63.40 93.45 -34.74
N VAL A 227 -62.44 92.97 -35.56
CA VAL A 227 -61.09 93.45 -35.97
C VAL A 227 -59.88 92.56 -35.61
N ALA A 228 -59.18 92.10 -36.65
CA ALA A 228 -57.92 91.33 -36.68
C ALA A 228 -56.68 92.26 -36.90
N PRO A 229 -55.53 91.75 -37.40
CA PRO A 229 -54.37 91.07 -36.77
C PRO A 229 -53.14 92.04 -36.68
N PRO A 230 -51.85 91.65 -36.42
CA PRO A 230 -50.99 90.95 -37.40
C PRO A 230 -49.76 90.12 -36.88
N THR A 231 -49.22 89.27 -37.79
CA THR A 231 -47.80 89.00 -38.17
C THR A 231 -46.66 88.63 -37.19
N GLY A 232 -45.94 87.56 -37.58
CA GLY A 232 -44.45 87.43 -37.58
C GLY A 232 -43.81 86.85 -36.30
N SER A 233 -42.70 86.12 -36.31
CA SER A 233 -41.78 85.65 -37.36
C SER A 233 -40.75 84.69 -36.75
N SER A 234 -40.22 83.74 -37.56
CA SER A 234 -38.88 83.08 -37.53
C SER A 234 -38.43 82.30 -36.26
N SER A 235 -37.63 81.23 -36.29
CA SER A 235 -36.50 80.83 -37.15
C SER A 235 -36.21 79.32 -36.98
N SER A 236 -35.94 78.53 -38.04
CA SER A 236 -34.61 77.98 -38.45
C SER A 236 -33.81 77.30 -37.31
N GLY A 237 -33.28 76.08 -37.38
CA GLY A 237 -33.00 75.11 -38.45
C GLY A 237 -31.82 74.22 -38.01
N ASN A 238 -31.69 72.99 -38.55
CA ASN A 238 -30.48 72.14 -38.76
C ASN A 238 -29.44 71.95 -37.62
N SER A 239 -28.61 70.91 -37.47
CA SER A 239 -28.23 69.71 -38.24
C SER A 239 -27.15 68.95 -37.43
N LYS A 240 -26.99 67.65 -37.72
CA LYS A 240 -25.74 66.84 -37.78
C LYS A 240 -24.83 66.69 -36.54
N ASP A 241 -24.55 65.39 -36.29
CA ASP A 241 -23.25 64.74 -36.02
C ASP A 241 -22.02 65.63 -35.80
N GLU A 242 -21.28 65.39 -34.72
CA GLU A 242 -19.90 64.87 -34.76
C GLU A 242 -19.48 64.29 -33.41
N GLU A 243 -18.57 63.33 -33.49
CA GLU A 243 -17.81 62.69 -32.43
C GLU A 243 -16.98 63.69 -31.60
N ALA A 244 -16.62 63.31 -30.36
CA ALA A 244 -15.23 62.99 -29.97
C ALA A 244 -14.98 63.17 -28.46
N GLY A 245 -14.36 62.15 -27.85
CA GLY A 245 -13.48 62.23 -26.68
C GLY A 245 -14.17 62.28 -25.31
N GLY A 246 -13.77 61.54 -24.28
CA GLY A 246 -12.61 60.68 -24.07
C GLY A 246 -12.40 60.45 -22.57
N GLY A 247 -11.76 59.33 -22.22
CA GLY A 247 -11.30 58.97 -20.85
C GLY A 247 -12.40 58.35 -19.98
N GLU A 248 -12.20 57.27 -19.22
CA GLU A 248 -10.97 56.78 -18.58
C GLU A 248 -11.04 55.25 -18.38
N SER A 249 -9.91 54.58 -18.66
CA SER A 249 -9.24 53.59 -17.83
C SER A 249 -10.08 52.50 -17.12
N SER A 250 -10.02 51.26 -17.63
CA SER A 250 -10.08 50.04 -16.80
C SER A 250 -9.55 48.84 -17.58
N GLU A 251 -8.23 48.71 -17.65
CA GLU A 251 -7.60 47.42 -17.87
C GLU A 251 -7.94 46.48 -16.70
N GLY A 252 -8.43 45.29 -17.02
CA GLY A 252 -8.45 44.17 -16.07
C GLY A 252 -9.73 43.35 -16.12
N GLY A 253 -9.79 42.35 -17.00
CA GLY A 253 -10.88 41.37 -16.88
C GLY A 253 -11.11 40.41 -18.03
N THR A 254 -10.12 39.60 -18.43
CA THR A 254 -10.38 38.33 -19.13
C THR A 254 -9.32 37.29 -18.76
N ARG A 255 -9.40 36.77 -17.53
CA ARG A 255 -8.59 35.62 -17.08
C ARG A 255 -9.36 34.70 -16.13
N ARG A 256 -10.65 34.46 -16.42
CA ARG A 256 -11.52 33.60 -15.59
C ARG A 256 -12.29 32.50 -16.31
N GLU A 257 -12.16 32.35 -17.63
CA GLU A 257 -12.86 31.26 -18.35
C GLU A 257 -11.98 30.04 -18.69
N SER A 258 -10.69 30.07 -18.37
CA SER A 258 -9.77 28.95 -18.69
C SER A 258 -9.70 27.88 -17.59
N HIS A 259 -10.26 28.11 -16.40
CA HIS A 259 -10.09 27.23 -15.24
C HIS A 259 -11.28 26.31 -14.95
N GLU A 260 -12.40 26.48 -15.65
CA GLU A 260 -13.60 25.64 -15.46
C GLU A 260 -13.59 24.37 -16.33
N LEU A 261 -12.92 24.42 -17.49
CA LEU A 261 -12.78 23.26 -18.38
C LEU A 261 -11.72 22.23 -17.89
N ASP A 262 -10.76 22.66 -17.05
CA ASP A 262 -9.76 21.75 -16.48
C ASP A 262 -10.29 20.95 -15.28
N ARG A 263 -11.30 21.46 -14.56
CA ARG A 263 -11.85 20.77 -13.38
C ARG A 263 -12.77 19.62 -13.76
N THR A 264 -13.51 19.74 -14.87
CA THR A 264 -14.36 18.65 -15.38
C THR A 264 -13.53 17.54 -16.01
N SER A 265 -12.43 17.89 -16.71
CA SER A 265 -11.48 16.91 -17.25
C SER A 265 -10.78 16.10 -16.16
N ALA A 266 -10.36 16.75 -15.05
CA ALA A 266 -9.72 16.06 -13.93
C ALA A 266 -10.67 15.13 -13.15
N VAL A 267 -11.97 15.43 -13.13
CA VAL A 267 -12.99 14.56 -12.50
C VAL A 267 -13.28 13.34 -13.39
N SER A 268 -13.39 13.52 -14.71
CA SER A 268 -13.60 12.40 -15.64
C SER A 268 -12.41 11.42 -15.66
N ALA A 269 -11.17 11.92 -15.65
CA ALA A 269 -9.98 11.07 -15.58
C ALA A 269 -9.90 10.26 -14.27
N LYS A 270 -10.45 10.80 -13.17
CA LYS A 270 -10.48 10.12 -11.87
C LYS A 270 -11.55 9.05 -11.78
N ILE A 271 -12.63 9.20 -12.54
CA ILE A 271 -13.70 8.19 -12.66
C ILE A 271 -13.22 7.01 -13.53
N GLU A 272 -12.54 7.27 -14.65
CA GLU A 272 -12.00 6.20 -15.51
C GLU A 272 -10.92 5.34 -14.81
N MET A 273 -10.08 5.94 -13.96
CA MET A 273 -9.13 5.16 -13.16
C MET A 273 -9.82 4.27 -12.11
N LEU A 274 -10.88 4.76 -11.48
CA LEU A 274 -11.61 3.98 -10.47
C LEU A 274 -12.38 2.81 -11.10
N ASP A 275 -12.89 2.96 -12.32
CA ASP A 275 -13.52 1.87 -13.06
C ASP A 275 -12.51 0.81 -13.54
N SER A 276 -11.25 1.21 -13.77
CA SER A 276 -10.18 0.27 -14.17
C SER A 276 -9.61 -0.55 -13.01
N GLU A 277 -9.71 -0.06 -11.77
CA GLU A 277 -9.32 -0.81 -10.56
C GLU A 277 -10.41 -1.76 -10.05
N LEU A 278 -11.63 -1.66 -10.61
CA LEU A 278 -12.81 -2.45 -10.21
C LEU A 278 -13.09 -3.66 -11.13
N GLN A 279 -12.35 -3.82 -12.24
CA GLN A 279 -12.36 -4.99 -13.13
C GLN A 279 -11.21 -5.95 -12.84
#